data_AF-A0A348ZJD2-F1
#
_entry.id   AF-A0A348ZJD2-F1
#
_cell.length_a   1.000
_cell.length_b   1.000
_cell.length_c   1.000
_cell.angle_alpha   90.00
_cell.angle_beta   90.00
_cell.angle_gamma   90.00
#
_symmetry.space_group_name_H-M   'P 1'
#
loop_
_entity.id
_entity.type
_entity.pdbx_description
1 polymer ?
#
loop_
_entity_poly.entity_id
_entity_poly.type
_entity_poly.pdbx_seq_one_letter_code
_entity_poly.pdbx_strand_id
1 'polypeptide(L)'
;FSPTLASKERWLVINKVDLMQADAVEELISALRSELDWQGEIHQISALSGIGCNDLCENLMASIEEHRRRLLDDEGYTAQQLEREKAMAFEIRRSIESSRQARRRQTEEIEDWYDME
;
A
#
# COMPACT_ATOMS: atom_id res chain seq x y z
N PHE A 1 1.92 -7.25 11.58
CA PHE A 1 1.52 -7.63 10.20
C PHE A 1 0.00 -7.78 10.20
N SER A 2 -0.73 -7.01 9.39
CA SER A 2 -2.20 -7.05 9.35
C SER A 2 -2.64 -7.93 8.18
N PRO A 3 -3.15 -9.15 8.43
CA PRO A 3 -3.62 -10.04 7.37
C PRO A 3 -4.80 -9.43 6.61
N THR A 4 -5.65 -8.64 7.29
CA THR A 4 -6.77 -7.94 6.66
C THR A 4 -6.28 -6.90 5.64
N LEU A 5 -5.20 -6.15 5.95
CA LEU A 5 -4.58 -5.24 5.00
C LEU A 5 -3.94 -5.96 3.80
N ALA A 6 -3.33 -7.13 4.03
CA ALA A 6 -2.72 -7.92 2.96
C ALA A 6 -3.76 -8.43 1.94
N SER A 7 -4.99 -8.71 2.39
CA SER A 7 -6.08 -9.21 1.54
C SER A 7 -6.76 -8.17 0.64
N LYS A 8 -6.40 -6.88 0.79
CA LYS A 8 -6.93 -5.83 -0.08
C LYS A 8 -6.38 -5.94 -1.49
N GLU A 9 -7.08 -5.31 -2.41
CA GLU A 9 -6.54 -5.04 -3.73
C GLU A 9 -5.22 -4.27 -3.58
N ARG A 10 -4.20 -4.71 -4.32
CA ARG A 10 -2.85 -4.16 -4.26
C ARG A 10 -2.46 -3.70 -5.64
N TRP A 11 -1.82 -2.55 -5.70
CA TRP A 11 -1.31 -1.95 -6.93
C TRP A 11 0.21 -1.95 -6.86
N LEU A 12 0.88 -2.37 -7.93
CA LEU A 12 2.33 -2.37 -8.01
C LEU A 12 2.78 -1.10 -8.75
N VAL A 13 3.49 -0.24 -8.04
CA VAL A 13 3.98 1.04 -8.57
C VAL A 13 5.50 1.06 -8.45
N ILE A 14 6.18 1.05 -9.59
CA ILE A 14 7.63 1.21 -9.69
C ILE A 14 7.91 2.70 -9.70
N ASN A 15 8.52 3.20 -8.63
CA ASN A 15 8.92 4.58 -8.51
C ASN A 15 10.41 4.75 -8.85
N LYS A 16 10.78 5.94 -9.33
CA LYS A 16 12.14 6.35 -9.76
C LYS A 16 12.60 5.76 -11.09
N VAL A 17 11.68 5.60 -12.04
CA VAL A 17 12.01 5.10 -13.38
C VAL A 17 12.95 6.04 -14.15
N ASP A 18 13.07 7.29 -13.73
CA ASP A 18 14.03 8.27 -14.27
C ASP A 18 15.49 7.88 -14.06
N LEU A 19 15.79 7.02 -13.09
CA LEU A 19 17.14 6.55 -12.82
C LEU A 19 17.55 5.37 -13.70
N MET A 20 16.65 4.86 -14.54
CA MET A 20 16.88 3.67 -15.35
C MET A 20 16.66 3.96 -16.84
N GLN A 21 17.34 3.19 -17.69
CA GLN A 21 17.08 3.19 -19.13
C GLN A 21 15.80 2.41 -19.44
N ALA A 22 15.10 2.76 -20.51
CA ALA A 22 13.81 2.15 -20.87
C ALA A 22 13.88 0.61 -20.93
N ASP A 23 14.90 0.06 -21.60
CA ASP A 23 15.11 -1.39 -21.73
C ASP A 23 15.27 -2.08 -20.36
N ALA A 24 15.99 -1.45 -19.42
CA ALA A 24 16.17 -1.99 -18.07
C ALA A 24 14.89 -1.94 -17.24
N VAL A 25 14.00 -0.97 -17.49
CA VAL A 25 12.69 -0.91 -16.84
C VAL A 25 11.81 -2.05 -17.32
N GLU A 26 11.82 -2.34 -18.62
CA GLU A 26 11.05 -3.47 -19.19
C GLU A 26 11.53 -4.82 -18.66
N GLU A 27 12.84 -5.03 -18.59
CA GLU A 27 13.43 -6.23 -17.98
C GLU A 27 13.02 -6.38 -16.52
N LEU A 28 13.07 -5.29 -15.74
CA LEU A 28 12.64 -5.28 -14.34
C LEU A 28 11.16 -5.64 -14.20
N ILE A 29 10.29 -5.09 -15.06
CA ILE A 29 8.85 -5.39 -15.05
C ILE A 29 8.62 -6.87 -15.34
N SER A 30 9.30 -7.42 -16.34
CA SER A 30 9.20 -8.84 -16.68
C SER A 30 9.65 -9.72 -15.52
N ALA A 31 10.79 -9.40 -14.90
CA ALA A 31 11.30 -10.11 -13.74
C ALA A 31 10.32 -10.03 -12.55
N LEU A 32 9.80 -8.84 -12.22
CA LEU A 32 8.83 -8.66 -11.14
C LEU A 32 7.53 -9.44 -11.40
N ARG A 33 7.03 -9.46 -12.63
CA ARG A 33 5.85 -10.27 -12.98
C ARG A 33 6.12 -11.75 -12.75
N SER A 34 7.29 -12.25 -13.17
CA SER A 34 7.64 -13.66 -13.01
C SER A 34 7.90 -14.05 -11.56
N GLU A 35 8.62 -13.24 -10.79
CA GLU A 35 9.02 -13.57 -9.41
C GLU A 35 7.88 -13.41 -8.41
N LEU A 36 7.02 -12.40 -8.60
CA LEU A 36 5.90 -12.12 -7.71
C LEU A 36 4.59 -12.79 -8.16
N ASP A 37 4.60 -13.47 -9.31
CA ASP A 37 3.41 -13.97 -10.01
C ASP A 37 2.33 -12.88 -10.12
N TRP A 38 2.77 -11.68 -10.53
CA TRP A 38 1.92 -10.50 -10.49
C TRP A 38 1.01 -10.39 -11.72
N GLN A 39 -0.28 -10.63 -11.49
CA GLN A 39 -1.32 -10.58 -12.52
C GLN A 39 -1.93 -9.19 -12.73
N GLY A 40 -1.65 -8.24 -11.83
CA GLY A 40 -2.19 -6.88 -11.89
C GLY A 40 -1.46 -5.97 -12.87
N GLU A 41 -1.95 -4.74 -12.97
CA GLU A 41 -1.22 -3.66 -13.63
C GLU A 41 0.03 -3.27 -12.84
N ILE A 42 1.04 -2.82 -13.57
CA ILE A 42 2.30 -2.32 -13.02
C ILE A 42 2.48 -0.91 -13.55
N HIS A 43 2.44 0.07 -12.66
CA HIS A 43 2.59 1.46 -13.03
C HIS A 43 4.03 1.91 -12.86
N GLN A 44 4.51 2.67 -13.81
CA GLN A 44 5.86 3.22 -13.85
C GLN A 44 5.77 4.70 -13.60
N ILE A 45 6.37 5.18 -12.51
CA ILE A 45 6.35 6.59 -12.16
C ILE A 45 7.73 7.11 -11.78
N SER A 46 7.91 8.41 -11.95
CA SER A 46 8.96 9.17 -11.30
C SER A 46 8.32 10.29 -10.50
N ALA A 47 8.20 10.10 -9.18
CA ALA A 47 7.60 11.10 -8.30
C ALA A 47 8.36 12.45 -8.33
N LEU A 48 9.66 12.44 -8.61
CA LEU A 48 10.49 13.65 -8.66
C LEU A 48 10.25 14.46 -9.94
N SER A 49 10.15 13.78 -11.09
CA SER A 49 9.98 14.43 -12.39
C SER A 49 8.51 14.55 -12.82
N GLY A 50 7.60 13.89 -12.11
CA GLY A 50 6.16 13.86 -12.40
C GLY A 50 5.76 12.89 -13.53
N ILE A 51 6.71 12.17 -14.14
CA ILE A 51 6.44 11.21 -15.21
C ILE A 51 5.55 10.07 -14.69
N GLY A 52 4.49 9.75 -15.43
CA GLY A 52 3.56 8.65 -15.13
C GLY A 52 2.65 8.90 -13.91
N CYS A 53 2.85 9.98 -13.15
CA CYS A 53 2.02 10.30 -12.00
C CYS A 53 0.58 10.66 -12.40
N ASN A 54 0.40 11.38 -13.51
CA ASN A 54 -0.94 11.71 -14.00
C ASN A 54 -1.70 10.45 -14.42
N ASP A 55 -1.08 9.60 -15.23
CA ASP A 55 -1.69 8.33 -15.68
C ASP A 55 -2.03 7.42 -14.49
N LEU A 56 -1.16 7.36 -13.49
CA LEU A 56 -1.44 6.64 -12.24
C LEU A 56 -2.68 7.22 -11.53
N CYS A 57 -2.77 8.56 -11.42
CA CYS A 57 -3.91 9.22 -10.80
C CYS A 57 -5.21 8.98 -11.58
N GLU A 58 -5.18 9.00 -12.92
CA GLU A 58 -6.34 8.73 -13.76
C GLU A 58 -6.84 7.29 -13.58
N ASN A 59 -5.94 6.31 -13.64
CA ASN A 59 -6.28 4.90 -13.43
C ASN A 59 -6.81 4.66 -12.01
N LEU A 60 -6.22 5.32 -11.01
CA LEU A 60 -6.70 5.25 -9.63
C LEU A 60 -8.11 5.84 -9.50
N MET A 61 -8.37 6.99 -10.12
CA MET A 61 -9.70 7.62 -10.12
C MET A 61 -10.75 6.72 -10.81
N ALA A 62 -10.39 6.08 -11.92
CA ALA A 62 -11.26 5.13 -12.60
C ALA A 62 -11.62 3.94 -11.69
N SER A 63 -10.62 3.36 -11.01
CA SER A 63 -10.83 2.28 -10.04
C SER A 63 -11.71 2.70 -8.85
N ILE A 64 -11.49 3.89 -8.30
CA ILE A 64 -12.30 4.44 -7.20
C ILE A 64 -13.76 4.64 -7.66
N GLU A 65 -13.98 5.17 -8.86
CA GLU A 65 -15.32 5.41 -9.37
C GLU A 65 -16.05 4.09 -9.64
N GLU A 66 -15.36 3.09 -10.18
CA GLU A 66 -15.92 1.74 -10.32
C GLU A 66 -16.27 1.11 -8.97
N HIS A 67 -15.37 1.22 -7.99
CA HIS A 67 -15.60 0.76 -6.63
C HIS A 67 -16.83 1.42 -6.01
N ARG A 68 -16.96 2.75 -6.18
CA ARG A 68 -18.11 3.54 -5.69
C ARG A 68 -19.41 3.13 -6.37
N ARG A 69 -19.40 2.88 -7.67
CA ARG A 69 -20.56 2.40 -8.41
C ARG A 69 -21.02 1.04 -7.89
N ARG A 70 -20.09 0.10 -7.68
CA ARG A 70 -20.40 -1.23 -7.11
C ARG A 70 -20.98 -1.14 -5.70
N LEU A 71 -20.53 -0.20 -4.87
CA LEU A 71 -21.11 0.05 -3.55
C LEU A 71 -22.57 0.57 -3.61
N LEU A 72 -22.92 1.34 -4.64
CA LEU A 72 -24.28 1.87 -4.79
C LEU A 72 -25.24 0.83 -5.39
N ASP A 73 -24.75 0.02 -6.33
CA ASP A 73 -25.58 -0.89 -7.12
C ASP A 73 -25.71 -2.30 -6.51
N ASP A 74 -24.78 -2.71 -5.64
CA ASP A 74 -24.73 -4.07 -5.06
C ASP A 74 -24.73 -4.03 -3.52
N GLU A 75 -25.89 -4.37 -2.94
CA GLU A 75 -26.07 -4.47 -1.49
C GLU A 75 -25.18 -5.55 -0.84
N GLY A 76 -24.89 -6.64 -1.56
CA GLY A 76 -24.01 -7.72 -1.10
C GLY A 76 -22.54 -7.29 -1.06
N TYR A 77 -22.11 -6.51 -2.05
CA TYR A 77 -20.78 -5.90 -2.06
C TYR A 77 -20.61 -4.93 -0.89
N THR A 78 -21.59 -4.07 -0.64
CA THR A 78 -21.57 -3.10 0.46
C THR A 78 -21.49 -3.75 1.83
N ALA A 79 -22.27 -4.81 2.07
CA ALA A 79 -22.18 -5.58 3.30
C ALA A 79 -20.77 -6.19 3.50
N GLN A 80 -20.17 -6.73 2.43
CA GLN A 80 -18.82 -7.30 2.47
C GLN A 80 -17.75 -6.23 2.75
N GLN A 81 -17.86 -5.04 2.14
CA GLN A 81 -16.92 -3.95 2.39
C GLN A 81 -17.00 -3.46 3.83
N LEU A 82 -18.21 -3.29 4.38
CA LEU A 82 -18.41 -2.86 5.76
C LEU A 82 -17.80 -3.85 6.76
N GLU A 83 -17.95 -5.15 6.52
CA GLU A 83 -17.36 -6.18 7.38
C GLU A 83 -15.83 -6.16 7.32
N ARG A 84 -15.26 -5.99 6.13
CA ARG A 84 -13.81 -5.84 5.94
C ARG A 84 -13.26 -4.59 6.64
N GLU A 85 -13.97 -3.47 6.58
CA GLU A 85 -13.58 -2.24 7.28
C GLU A 85 -13.62 -2.39 8.80
N LYS A 86 -14.65 -3.05 9.35
CA LYS A 86 -14.75 -3.34 10.79
C LYS A 86 -13.58 -4.22 11.26
N ALA A 87 -13.27 -5.28 10.52
CA ALA A 87 -12.13 -6.16 10.81
C ALA A 87 -10.81 -5.37 10.78
N MET A 88 -10.63 -4.50 9.78
CA MET A 88 -9.46 -3.65 9.65
C MET A 88 -9.31 -2.64 10.80
N ALA A 89 -10.39 -1.96 11.18
CA ALA A 89 -10.37 -0.97 12.26
C ALA A 89 -9.97 -1.60 13.60
N PHE A 90 -10.43 -2.82 13.87
CA PHE A 90 -10.06 -3.60 15.06
C PHE A 90 -8.56 -3.94 15.07
N GLU A 91 -8.02 -4.41 13.94
CA GLU A 91 -6.59 -4.74 13.81
C GLU A 91 -5.69 -3.51 13.91
N ILE A 92 -6.04 -2.40 13.25
CA ILE A 92 -5.29 -1.14 13.30
C ILE A 92 -5.21 -0.63 14.73
N ARG A 93 -6.35 -0.61 15.44
CA ARG A 93 -6.40 -0.15 16.84
C ARG A 93 -5.50 -0.97 17.75
N ARG A 94 -5.54 -2.30 17.61
CA ARG A 94 -4.69 -3.23 18.37
C ARG A 94 -3.20 -3.07 18.02
N SER A 95 -2.88 -2.87 16.75
CA SER A 95 -1.50 -2.68 16.30
C SER A 95 -0.92 -1.35 16.80
N ILE A 96 -1.68 -0.25 16.74
CA ILE A 96 -1.23 1.06 17.23
C ILE A 96 -0.94 1.02 18.72
N GLU A 97 -1.75 0.32 19.52
CA GLU A 97 -1.56 0.17 20.96
C GLU A 97 -0.25 -0.56 21.28
N SER A 98 0.05 -1.64 20.55
CA SER A 98 1.31 -2.37 20.67
C SER A 98 2.54 -1.58 20.20
N SER A 99 2.43 -0.83 19.08
CA SER A 99 3.51 0.00 18.56
C SER A 99 3.78 1.23 19.43
N ARG A 100 2.76 1.77 20.11
CA ARG A 100 2.94 2.85 21.09
C ARG A 100 3.68 2.38 22.33
N GLN A 101 3.38 1.18 22.85
CA GLN A 101 4.15 0.58 23.94
C GLN A 101 5.59 0.26 23.53
N ALA A 102 5.80 -0.25 22.30
CA ALA A 102 7.14 -0.55 21.80
C ALA A 102 7.98 0.71 21.59
N ARG A 103 7.40 1.79 21.02
CA ARG A 103 8.08 3.08 20.90
C ARG A 103 8.35 3.72 22.25
N ARG A 104 7.41 3.62 23.20
CA ARG A 104 7.58 4.16 24.55
C ARG A 104 8.71 3.45 25.31
N ARG A 105 8.76 2.11 25.25
CA ARG A 105 9.88 1.35 25.83
C ARG A 105 11.22 1.66 25.16
N GLN A 106 11.24 1.82 23.84
CA GLN A 106 12.47 2.17 23.13
C GLN A 106 12.95 3.59 23.49
N THR A 107 12.03 4.54 23.70
CA THR A 107 12.38 5.88 24.19
C THR A 107 12.87 5.83 25.64
N GLU A 108 12.19 5.09 26.52
CA GLU A 108 12.58 4.90 27.94
C GLU A 108 13.97 4.19 28.05
N GLU A 109 14.25 3.16 27.23
CA GLU A 109 15.56 2.48 27.18
C GLU A 109 16.70 3.39 26.66
N ILE A 110 16.39 4.28 25.72
CA ILE A 110 17.37 5.26 25.20
C ILE A 110 17.67 6.31 26.28
N GLU A 111 16.65 6.82 26.98
CA GLU A 111 16.83 7.77 28.09
C GLU A 111 17.61 7.15 29.25
N ASP A 112 17.31 5.92 29.66
CA ASP A 112 18.04 5.19 30.71
C ASP A 112 19.52 4.94 30.34
N TRP A 113 19.85 4.82 29.04
CA TRP A 113 21.23 4.65 28.57
C TRP A 113 22.05 5.94 28.66
N TYR A 114 21.41 7.10 28.43
CA TYR A 114 22.05 8.41 28.57
C TYR A 114 22.25 8.84 30.04
N ASP A 115 21.45 8.32 30.97
CA ASP A 115 21.55 8.61 32.41
C ASP A 115 22.58 7.73 33.17
N MET A 116 23.19 6.73 32.51
CA MET A 116 24.23 5.84 33.08
C MET A 116 25.68 6.23 32.73
N GLU A 117 25.89 7.31 31.96
CA GLU A 117 27.20 7.88 31.60
C GLU A 117 27.50 9.19 32.36
#